data_AF-A0A2D4I944-F1
#
_entry.id   AF-A0A2D4I944-F1
#
_cell.length_a   1.000
_cell.length_b   1.000
_cell.length_c   1.000
_cell.angle_alpha   90.00
_cell.angle_beta   90.00
_cell.angle_gamma   90.00
#
_symmetry.space_group_name_H-M   'P 1'
#
loop_
_entity.id
_entity.type
_entity.pdbx_description
1 polymer ?
#
loop_
_entity_poly.entity_id
_entity_poly.type
_entity_poly.pdbx_seq_one_letter_code
_entity_poly.pdbx_strand_id
1 'polypeptide(L)'
;ESLQYMVRGVVRARISPLALLSQLLWKMISCISIMPWARLHSRKLQWFLLTHQKAGRSHSSPRVSVPVSVKQSLSWWSSYALNAGQLFKEPSHMVITIDASLSGLGGGAHLQSQLVQGQWCLPERSFSSVA
;
A
#
# COMPACT_ATOMS: atom_id res chain seq x y z
N GLU A 1 -15.77 -12.69 0.43
CA GLU A 1 -15.02 -13.67 1.25
C GLU A 1 -13.87 -13.01 2.03
N SER A 2 -13.67 -13.45 3.27
CA SER A 2 -12.56 -13.01 4.14
C SER A 2 -11.21 -13.58 3.67
N LEU A 3 -10.15 -12.76 3.70
CA LEU A 3 -8.80 -13.16 3.28
C LEU A 3 -8.33 -14.44 3.98
N GLN A 4 -8.61 -14.58 5.27
CA GLN A 4 -8.25 -15.77 6.04
C GLN A 4 -8.91 -17.05 5.53
N TYR A 5 -10.17 -16.96 5.09
CA TYR A 5 -10.89 -18.10 4.57
C TYR A 5 -10.26 -18.60 3.26
N MET A 6 -9.95 -17.69 2.34
CA MET A 6 -9.27 -18.02 1.09
C MET A 6 -7.87 -18.61 1.32
N VAL A 7 -7.10 -18.03 2.24
CA VAL A 7 -5.77 -18.54 2.63
C VAL A 7 -5.88 -19.97 3.17
N ARG A 8 -6.78 -20.22 4.13
CA ARG A 8 -6.98 -21.56 4.71
C ARG A 8 -7.40 -22.57 3.64
N GLY A 9 -8.26 -22.15 2.71
CA GLY A 9 -8.66 -22.96 1.55
C GLY A 9 -7.46 -23.36 0.69
N VAL A 10 -6.62 -22.40 0.27
CA VAL A 10 -5.45 -22.66 -0.57
C VAL A 10 -4.37 -23.49 0.14
N VAL A 11 -4.15 -23.25 1.44
CA VAL A 11 -3.15 -24.01 2.21
C VAL A 11 -3.56 -25.48 2.32
N ARG A 12 -4.84 -25.76 2.62
CA ARG A 12 -5.38 -27.12 2.74
C ARG A 12 -5.54 -27.82 1.39
N ALA A 13 -5.88 -27.09 0.34
CA ALA A 13 -6.09 -27.66 -0.97
C ALA A 13 -4.78 -28.20 -1.57
N ARG A 14 -4.81 -29.41 -2.16
CA ARG A 14 -3.68 -29.96 -2.90
C ARG A 14 -3.44 -29.23 -4.22
N ILE A 15 -4.53 -28.72 -4.80
CA ILE A 15 -4.58 -28.07 -6.11
C ILE A 15 -5.48 -26.84 -5.99
N SER A 16 -5.05 -25.71 -6.53
CA SER A 16 -5.82 -24.47 -6.52
C SER A 16 -5.92 -23.86 -7.92
N PRO A 17 -7.08 -23.32 -8.29
CA PRO A 17 -7.21 -22.62 -9.58
C PRO A 17 -6.36 -21.35 -9.56
N LEU A 18 -5.65 -21.10 -10.66
CA LEU A 18 -4.77 -19.93 -10.79
C LEU A 18 -5.53 -18.60 -10.58
N ALA A 19 -6.80 -18.53 -11.01
CA ALA A 19 -7.66 -17.36 -10.80
C ALA A 19 -7.86 -17.04 -9.30
N LEU A 20 -8.07 -18.06 -8.47
CA LEU A 20 -8.19 -17.89 -7.01
C LEU A 20 -6.89 -17.39 -6.40
N LEU A 21 -5.75 -17.91 -6.85
CA LEU A 21 -4.44 -17.47 -6.40
C LEU A 21 -4.15 -16.02 -6.79
N SER A 22 -4.54 -15.61 -8.00
CA SER A 22 -4.44 -14.21 -8.42
C SER A 22 -5.34 -13.30 -7.59
N GLN A 23 -6.60 -13.69 -7.34
CA GLN A 23 -7.50 -12.94 -6.46
C GLN A 23 -6.96 -12.81 -5.03
N LEU A 24 -6.41 -13.91 -4.50
CA LEU A 24 -5.77 -13.91 -3.19
C LEU A 24 -4.58 -12.94 -3.17
N LEU A 25 -3.72 -12.96 -4.20
CA LEU A 25 -2.60 -12.03 -4.31
C LEU A 25 -3.09 -10.58 -4.29
N TRP A 26 -4.11 -10.22 -5.09
CA TRP A 26 -4.64 -8.86 -5.11
C TRP A 26 -5.11 -8.39 -3.73
N LYS A 27 -5.79 -9.27 -2.98
CA LYS A 27 -6.18 -8.98 -1.59
C LYS A 27 -4.97 -8.77 -0.69
N MET A 28 -3.95 -9.62 -0.78
CA MET A 28 -2.72 -9.44 0.00
C MET A 28 -1.98 -8.14 -0.35
N ILE A 29 -1.94 -7.74 -1.63
CA ILE A 29 -1.32 -6.48 -2.07
C ILE A 29 -2.07 -5.27 -1.49
N SER A 30 -3.41 -5.32 -1.43
CA SER A 30 -4.21 -4.25 -0.83
C SER A 30 -3.91 -4.01 0.65
N CYS A 31 -3.36 -5.00 1.36
CA CYS A 31 -3.00 -4.90 2.76
C CYS A 31 -1.53 -4.47 3.00
N ILE A 32 -0.72 -4.26 1.96
CA ILE A 32 0.73 -3.98 2.10
C ILE A 32 1.02 -2.71 2.90
N SER A 33 0.20 -1.67 2.77
CA SER A 33 0.40 -0.40 3.48
C SER A 33 0.06 -0.48 4.97
N ILE A 34 -0.76 -1.45 5.37
CA ILE A 34 -1.33 -1.54 6.72
C ILE A 34 -0.61 -2.59 7.57
N MET A 35 -0.19 -3.69 6.93
CA MET A 35 0.38 -4.83 7.64
C MET A 35 1.90 -4.88 7.54
N PRO A 36 2.62 -4.90 8.68
CA PRO A 36 4.03 -5.24 8.70
C PRO A 36 4.27 -6.59 8.01
N TRP A 37 5.33 -6.69 7.21
CA TRP A 37 5.75 -7.93 6.54
C TRP A 37 4.81 -8.48 5.45
N ALA A 38 3.65 -7.85 5.20
CA ALA A 38 2.73 -8.27 4.13
C ALA A 38 3.45 -8.39 2.78
N ARG A 39 4.30 -7.42 2.44
CA ARG A 39 5.08 -7.45 1.20
C ARG A 39 5.95 -8.72 1.10
N LEU A 40 6.63 -9.10 2.18
CA LEU A 40 7.51 -10.27 2.22
C LEU A 40 6.71 -11.55 1.97
N HIS A 41 5.60 -11.73 2.68
CA HIS A 41 4.78 -12.93 2.57
C HIS A 41 3.95 -12.99 1.28
N SER A 42 3.68 -11.85 0.62
CA SER A 42 3.08 -11.80 -0.72
C SER A 42 4.06 -12.15 -1.84
N ARG A 43 5.36 -11.85 -1.68
CA ARG A 43 6.34 -12.04 -2.76
C ARG A 43 6.41 -13.47 -3.25
N LYS A 44 6.37 -14.47 -2.35
CA LYS A 44 6.46 -15.88 -2.75
C LYS A 44 5.30 -16.31 -3.65
N LEU A 45 4.07 -15.87 -3.34
CA LEU A 45 2.93 -16.12 -4.22
C LEU A 45 3.06 -15.36 -5.54
N GLN A 46 3.52 -14.10 -5.50
CA GLN A 46 3.73 -13.29 -6.70
C GLN A 46 4.74 -13.94 -7.66
N TRP A 47 5.89 -14.39 -7.16
CA TRP A 47 6.89 -15.08 -7.96
C TRP A 47 6.35 -16.38 -8.57
N PHE A 48 5.59 -17.14 -7.78
CA PHE A 48 4.93 -18.35 -8.27
C PHE A 48 3.93 -18.06 -9.40
N LEU A 49 3.14 -16.99 -9.31
CA LEU A 49 2.21 -16.62 -10.39
C LEU A 49 2.94 -16.11 -11.64
N LEU A 50 4.03 -15.36 -11.46
CA LEU A 50 4.83 -14.84 -12.57
C LEU A 50 5.42 -15.95 -13.46
N THR A 51 5.83 -17.08 -12.90
CA THR A 51 6.33 -18.21 -13.71
C THR A 51 5.24 -18.78 -14.62
N HIS A 52 3.99 -18.80 -14.16
CA HIS A 52 2.85 -19.30 -14.94
C HIS A 52 2.44 -18.31 -16.03
N GLN A 53 2.50 -17.00 -15.74
CA GLN A 53 2.25 -15.95 -16.73
C GLN A 53 3.30 -15.95 -17.85
N LYS A 54 4.59 -16.06 -17.49
CA LYS A 54 5.69 -16.12 -18.46
C LYS A 54 5.66 -17.35 -19.35
N ALA A 55 5.11 -18.47 -18.86
CA ALA A 55 5.01 -19.71 -19.61
C ALA A 55 3.89 -19.70 -20.68
N GLY A 56 3.22 -18.56 -20.93
CA GLY A 56 2.19 -18.44 -21.97
C GLY A 56 0.97 -19.33 -21.73
N ARG A 57 0.77 -19.84 -20.51
CA ARG A 57 -0.36 -20.71 -20.15
C ARG A 57 -1.62 -19.87 -19.94
N SER A 58 -2.14 -19.34 -21.04
CA SER A 58 -3.33 -18.47 -21.10
C SER A 58 -4.64 -19.25 -21.21
N HIS A 59 -4.58 -20.58 -21.37
CA HIS A 59 -5.78 -21.41 -21.42
C HIS A 59 -6.49 -21.43 -20.06
N SER A 60 -7.82 -21.37 -20.10
CA SER A 60 -8.72 -21.15 -18.97
C SER A 60 -8.43 -22.04 -17.76
N SER A 61 -8.23 -21.38 -16.60
CA SER A 61 -8.24 -21.96 -15.25
C SER A 61 -7.34 -23.19 -15.02
N PRO A 62 -6.01 -23.10 -15.25
CA PRO A 62 -5.11 -24.18 -14.87
C PRO A 62 -5.16 -24.33 -13.36
N ARG A 63 -5.48 -25.55 -12.94
CA ARG A 63 -5.45 -25.97 -11.56
C ARG A 63 -4.02 -26.39 -11.24
N VAL A 64 -3.35 -25.63 -10.37
CA VAL A 64 -1.91 -25.78 -10.09
C VAL A 64 -1.68 -26.27 -8.68
N SER A 65 -0.65 -27.09 -8.49
CA SER A 65 -0.20 -27.45 -7.15
C SER A 65 0.68 -26.34 -6.59
N VAL A 66 0.29 -25.82 -5.43
CA VAL A 66 1.03 -24.74 -4.75
C VAL A 66 2.19 -25.34 -3.96
N PRO A 67 3.45 -24.93 -4.20
CA PRO A 67 4.61 -25.43 -3.48
C PRO A 67 4.49 -25.22 -1.97
N VAL A 68 5.07 -26.14 -1.19
CA VAL A 68 5.07 -26.07 0.28
C VAL A 68 5.67 -24.76 0.80
N SER A 69 6.73 -24.26 0.15
CA SER A 69 7.38 -23.00 0.51
C SER A 69 6.46 -21.78 0.35
N VAL A 70 5.54 -21.80 -0.63
CA VAL A 70 4.51 -20.78 -0.83
C VAL A 70 3.42 -20.95 0.23
N LYS A 71 2.96 -22.18 0.49
CA LYS A 71 1.96 -22.47 1.53
C LYS A 71 2.41 -22.05 2.92
N GLN A 72 3.67 -22.26 3.28
CA GLN A 72 4.25 -21.78 4.55
C GLN A 72 4.20 -20.25 4.67
N SER A 73 4.32 -19.53 3.57
CA SER A 73 4.21 -18.06 3.59
C SER A 73 2.77 -17.59 3.58
N LEU A 74 1.87 -18.36 2.96
CA LEU A 74 0.43 -18.15 3.07
C LEU A 74 -0.09 -18.44 4.48
N SER A 75 0.44 -19.44 5.20
CA SER A 75 -0.03 -19.72 6.56
C SER A 75 0.21 -18.56 7.53
N TRP A 76 1.22 -17.71 7.28
CA TRP A 76 1.40 -16.47 8.04
C TRP A 76 0.18 -15.52 7.92
N TRP A 77 -0.45 -15.48 6.75
CA TRP A 77 -1.71 -14.75 6.52
C TRP A 77 -2.93 -15.42 7.14
N SER A 78 -2.77 -16.53 7.86
CA SER A 78 -3.82 -17.11 8.71
C SER A 78 -3.49 -17.00 10.21
N SER A 79 -2.30 -16.49 10.54
CA SER A 79 -1.85 -16.27 11.91
C SER A 79 -2.47 -15.02 12.52
N TYR A 80 -2.29 -14.86 13.83
CA TYR A 80 -2.76 -13.69 14.59
C TYR A 80 -2.22 -12.34 14.05
N ALA A 81 -1.20 -12.36 13.19
CA ALA A 81 -0.67 -11.18 12.51
C ALA A 81 -1.74 -10.33 11.79
N LEU A 82 -2.84 -10.92 11.34
CA LEU A 82 -3.97 -10.17 10.77
C LEU A 82 -4.82 -9.42 11.80
N ASN A 83 -4.82 -9.89 13.04
CA ASN A 83 -5.61 -9.33 14.14
C ASN A 83 -4.77 -8.42 15.03
N ALA A 84 -3.45 -8.50 14.93
CA ALA A 84 -2.54 -7.58 15.57
C ALA A 84 -2.65 -6.22 14.87
N GLY A 85 -3.44 -5.32 15.45
CA GLY A 85 -3.43 -3.92 15.05
C GLY A 85 -2.01 -3.36 15.15
N GLN A 86 -1.67 -2.41 14.28
CA GLN A 86 -0.43 -1.66 14.44
C GLN A 86 -0.72 -0.47 15.37
N LEU A 87 0.18 -0.18 16.31
CA LEU A 87 0.17 1.14 16.95
C LEU A 87 0.29 2.20 15.85
N PHE A 88 -0.65 3.14 15.85
CA PHE A 88 -0.56 4.31 15.00
C PHE A 88 0.77 5.00 15.33
N LYS A 89 1.72 4.97 14.39
CA LYS A 89 2.91 5.79 14.53
C LYS A 89 2.46 7.18 14.20
N GLU A 90 2.46 8.06 15.20
CA GLU A 90 2.37 9.49 15.01
C GLU A 90 3.34 9.87 13.87
N PRO A 91 2.85 10.38 12.73
CA PRO A 91 3.75 10.85 11.68
C PRO A 91 4.65 11.95 12.25
N SER A 92 5.86 12.08 11.72
CA SER A 92 6.73 13.19 12.09
C SER A 92 6.01 14.49 11.75
N HIS A 93 5.64 15.25 12.78
CA HIS A 93 5.00 16.54 12.61
C HIS A 93 6.01 17.54 12.05
N MET A 94 5.66 18.14 10.92
CA MET A 94 6.38 19.26 10.37
C MET A 94 5.57 20.51 10.64
N VAL A 95 6.04 21.36 11.56
CA VAL A 95 5.40 22.65 11.84
C VAL A 95 5.79 23.63 10.74
N ILE A 96 4.81 24.01 9.92
CA ILE A 96 4.94 25.10 8.95
C ILE A 96 4.24 26.31 9.57
N THR A 97 5.00 27.37 9.84
CA THR A 97 4.42 28.64 10.28
C THR A 97 4.26 29.51 9.05
N ILE A 98 3.02 29.86 8.72
CA ILE A 98 2.71 30.80 7.64
C ILE A 98 2.33 32.11 8.32
N ASP A 99 3.12 33.17 8.09
CA ASP A 99 2.68 34.52 8.45
C ASP A 99 1.76 35.06 7.34
N ALA A 100 0.62 35.59 7.76
CA ALA A 100 -0.25 36.36 6.89
C ALA A 100 0.07 37.83 7.13
N SER A 101 0.79 38.47 6.21
CA SER A 101 1.05 39.91 6.33
C SER A 101 -0.24 40.70 6.12
N LEU A 102 -0.53 41.61 7.07
CA LEU A 102 -1.67 42.54 7.04
C LEU A 102 -1.69 43.45 5.80
N SER A 103 -0.58 43.54 5.05
CA SER A 103 -0.43 44.39 3.88
C SER A 103 -0.66 43.69 2.53
N GLY A 104 -1.10 42.42 2.51
CA GLY A 104 -1.59 41.74 1.30
C GLY A 104 -0.55 41.55 0.18
N LEU A 105 0.72 41.88 0.41
CA LEU A 105 1.74 41.96 -0.63
C LEU A 105 2.80 40.85 -0.56
N GLY A 106 2.73 39.95 0.42
CA GLY A 106 3.62 38.79 0.52
C GLY A 106 3.34 37.96 1.77
N GLY A 107 3.31 36.64 1.63
CA GLY A 107 3.27 35.71 2.77
C GLY A 107 4.67 35.19 3.07
N GLY A 108 5.07 35.18 4.34
CA GLY A 108 6.24 34.46 4.81
C GLY A 108 5.88 33.03 5.18
N ALA A 109 6.69 32.07 4.74
CA ALA A 109 6.62 30.70 5.23
C ALA A 109 7.92 30.37 5.96
N HIS A 110 7.80 29.90 7.19
CA HIS A 110 8.90 29.44 8.00
C HIS A 110 8.79 27.93 8.23
N LEU A 111 9.85 27.22 7.86
CA LEU A 111 10.02 25.79 8.07
C LEU A 111 11.41 25.51 8.63
N GLN A 112 11.49 25.23 9.94
CA GLN A 112 12.74 24.93 10.65
C GLN A 112 13.82 26.03 10.50
N SER A 113 14.84 25.84 9.65
CA SER A 113 15.89 26.82 9.33
C SER A 113 15.68 27.52 7.99
N GLN A 114 14.63 27.14 7.27
CA GLN A 114 14.28 27.71 5.98
C GLN A 114 13.22 28.78 6.17
N LEU A 115 13.55 29.98 5.73
CA LEU A 115 12.65 31.11 5.70
C LEU A 115 12.49 31.53 4.25
N VAL A 116 11.26 31.44 3.76
CA VAL A 116 10.89 31.93 2.43
C VAL A 116 10.03 33.17 2.64
N GLN A 117 10.57 34.31 2.24
CA GLN A 117 9.85 35.58 2.20
C GLN A 117 9.86 36.08 0.76
N GLY A 118 8.70 36.46 0.26
CA GLY A 118 8.56 36.94 -1.10
C GLY A 118 7.27 37.71 -1.27
N GLN A 119 7.28 38.62 -2.25
CA GLN A 119 6.04 39.20 -2.72
C GLN A 119 5.41 38.27 -3.75
N TRP A 120 4.09 38.09 -3.66
CA TRP A 120 3.32 37.40 -4.70
C TRP A 120 3.60 38.08 -6.06
N CYS A 121 3.80 37.27 -7.10
CA CYS A 121 3.95 37.79 -8.45
C CYS A 121 2.64 38.45 -8.89
N LEU A 122 2.71 39.37 -9.86
CA LEU A 122 1.56 40.19 -10.29
C LEU A 122 0.24 39.41 -10.55
N PRO A 123 0.22 38.18 -11.09
CA PRO A 123 -1.03 37.42 -11.29
C PRO A 123 -1.72 36.96 -9.98
N GLU A 124 -0.96 36.76 -8.91
CA GLU A 124 -1.46 36.23 -7.64
C GLU A 124 -2.04 37.35 -6.75
N ARG A 125 -1.58 38.60 -6.93
CA ARG A 125 -2.11 39.77 -6.20
C ARG A 125 -3.57 40.06 -6.50
N SER A 126 -4.03 39.77 -7.72
CA SER A 126 -5.43 39.97 -8.13
C SER A 126 -6.42 39.01 -7.46
N PHE A 127 -5.96 37.87 -6.93
CA PHE A 127 -6.82 36.92 -6.21
C PHE A 127 -6.99 37.28 -4.73
N SER A 128 -6.05 38.04 -4.15
CA SER A 128 -6.07 38.40 -2.73
C SER A 128 -6.77 39.73 -2.43
N SER A 129 -7.15 40.54 -3.44
CA SER A 129 -7.83 41.83 -3.23
C SER A 129 -9.37 41.75 -3.25
N VAL A 130 -9.94 40.54 -3.21
CA VAL A 130 -11.40 40.33 -3.25
C VAL A 130 -11.92 39.66 -1.95
N ALA A 131 -11.25 39.88 -0.82
CA ALA A 131 -11.73 39.48 0.50
C ALA A 131 -11.84 40.70 1.42
#